data_AF-A0A7K2J381-F1
#
_entry.id   AF-A0A7K2J381-F1
#
_cell.length_a   1.000
_cell.length_b   1.000
_cell.length_c   1.000
_cell.angle_alpha   90.00
_cell.angle_beta   90.00
_cell.angle_gamma   90.00
#
_symmetry.space_group_name_H-M   'P 1'
#
loop_
_entity.id
_entity.type
_entity.pdbx_description
1 polymer ?
#
loop_
_entity_poly.entity_id
_entity_poly.type
_entity_poly.pdbx_seq_one_letter_code
_entity_poly.pdbx_strand_id
1 'polypeptide(L)'
;MLLAGRGDHPRQGLGGAQSYVVVDISGTEAVAGVDPRTHKAEPLALVPRHGDDDDVLAPQLARLSDGEWVLAVPRKDGRPDRLYRVDRKAGKLVEQGEHEALHAILPARTLIADAKGLDGSGAATEVLVKDAKSWKVQRKVKVPGSLAYASADPASDTVCLATGSSPDVTVHALDLAGGKLTSGPGPKGTDVQGVACSGGTPVAAGVTEASADGEPPAEATLKITATKAGTTITADTGRIEDVQAQDGTSTVAVALAVGDRTEIVEVDTRTGKELRRTELEGAGTLRALRHTDGGWLAYTQDAVSLVDRTTGKERTFGLPGAYVAG
;
A
#
# COMPACT_ATOMS: atom_id res chain seq x y z
N MET A 1 -42.08 -10.22 -29.77
CA MET A 1 -40.83 -10.62 -30.45
C MET A 1 -39.68 -10.23 -29.52
N LEU A 2 -39.53 -10.83 -28.34
CA LEU A 2 -38.69 -12.02 -28.07
C LEU A 2 -37.47 -12.11 -28.97
N LEU A 3 -36.32 -11.64 -28.47
CA LEU A 3 -35.04 -12.32 -28.62
C LEU A 3 -34.30 -12.24 -27.28
N ALA A 4 -34.41 -13.34 -26.54
CA ALA A 4 -33.51 -13.69 -25.46
C ALA A 4 -32.18 -14.15 -26.09
N GLY A 5 -31.07 -13.61 -25.60
CA GLY A 5 -29.72 -14.09 -25.88
C GLY A 5 -29.01 -14.38 -24.57
N ARG A 6 -29.18 -15.60 -24.07
CA ARG A 6 -28.38 -16.16 -22.98
C ARG A 6 -26.93 -16.28 -23.42
N GLY A 7 -26.05 -15.79 -22.58
CA GLY A 7 -24.63 -16.10 -22.53
C GLY A 7 -24.19 -16.10 -21.08
N ASP A 8 -24.84 -16.94 -20.25
CA ASP A 8 -24.31 -17.35 -18.96
C ASP A 8 -22.99 -18.09 -19.22
N HIS A 9 -21.89 -17.35 -19.28
CA HIS A 9 -20.62 -17.91 -18.86
C HIS A 9 -20.65 -17.95 -17.34
N PRO A 10 -20.57 -19.12 -16.69
CA PRO A 10 -20.21 -19.14 -15.29
C PRO A 10 -18.83 -18.47 -15.23
N ARG A 11 -18.74 -17.27 -14.67
CA ARG A 11 -17.44 -16.64 -14.35
C ARG A 11 -16.70 -17.66 -13.50
N GLN A 12 -15.76 -18.37 -14.11
CA GLN A 12 -14.89 -19.30 -13.40
C GLN A 12 -14.20 -18.46 -12.33
N GLY A 13 -14.53 -18.75 -11.09
CA GLY A 13 -14.36 -17.82 -9.99
C GLY A 13 -12.91 -17.39 -9.80
N LEU A 14 -12.75 -16.14 -9.34
CA LEU A 14 -11.53 -15.54 -8.80
C LEU A 14 -11.02 -16.23 -7.52
N GLY A 15 -11.24 -17.55 -7.38
CA GLY A 15 -10.81 -18.35 -6.23
C GLY A 15 -9.28 -18.38 -6.03
N GLY A 16 -8.52 -17.85 -7.00
CA GLY A 16 -7.07 -17.78 -6.97
C GLY A 16 -6.44 -16.41 -6.81
N ALA A 17 -7.21 -15.32 -6.84
CA ALA A 17 -6.65 -13.97 -6.71
C ALA A 17 -6.07 -13.76 -5.30
N GLN A 18 -4.82 -13.28 -5.26
CA GLN A 18 -4.08 -13.02 -4.02
C GLN A 18 -3.96 -11.53 -3.71
N SER A 19 -4.13 -10.68 -4.71
CA SER A 19 -4.18 -9.22 -4.57
C SER A 19 -5.40 -8.66 -5.29
N TYR A 20 -5.88 -7.53 -4.80
CA TYR A 20 -6.95 -6.76 -5.43
C TYR A 20 -6.51 -5.31 -5.55
N VAL A 21 -6.99 -4.65 -6.60
CA VAL A 21 -6.67 -3.26 -6.93
C VAL A 21 -7.91 -2.58 -7.49
N VAL A 22 -7.94 -1.25 -7.48
CA VAL A 22 -8.96 -0.47 -8.18
C VAL A 22 -8.39 -0.10 -9.54
N VAL A 23 -9.19 -0.28 -10.58
CA VAL A 23 -8.86 0.08 -11.97
C VAL A 23 -9.97 0.90 -12.60
N ASP A 24 -9.61 1.84 -13.46
CA ASP A 24 -10.53 2.52 -14.36
C ASP A 24 -10.61 1.76 -15.68
N ILE A 25 -11.82 1.32 -16.02
CA ILE A 25 -12.15 0.66 -17.28
C ILE A 25 -13.00 1.63 -18.09
N SER A 26 -12.34 2.44 -18.92
CA SER A 26 -13.01 3.41 -19.81
C SER A 26 -13.92 4.39 -19.05
N GLY A 27 -13.41 4.99 -17.97
CA GLY A 27 -14.12 5.95 -17.15
C GLY A 27 -15.04 5.33 -16.10
N THR A 28 -14.96 4.02 -15.86
CA THR A 28 -15.71 3.31 -14.81
C THR A 28 -14.77 2.55 -13.90
N GLU A 29 -14.78 2.89 -12.61
CA GLU A 29 -13.96 2.21 -11.61
C GLU A 29 -14.48 0.80 -11.28
N ALA A 30 -13.54 -0.13 -11.13
CA ALA A 30 -13.81 -1.52 -10.78
C ALA A 30 -12.73 -2.06 -9.85
N VAL A 31 -13.12 -2.93 -8.92
CA VAL A 31 -12.16 -3.79 -8.21
C VAL A 31 -11.76 -4.91 -9.16
N ALA A 32 -10.47 -5.06 -9.43
CA ALA A 32 -9.88 -6.17 -10.18
C ALA A 32 -9.14 -7.11 -9.24
N GLY A 33 -9.28 -8.42 -9.47
CA GLY A 33 -8.52 -9.45 -8.78
C GLY A 33 -7.32 -9.89 -9.60
N VAL A 34 -6.17 -10.08 -8.93
CA VAL A 34 -4.89 -10.43 -9.53
C VAL A 34 -4.44 -11.79 -9.00
N ASP A 35 -4.32 -12.78 -9.89
CA ASP A 35 -3.79 -14.11 -9.56
C ASP A 35 -2.34 -14.23 -10.08
N PRO A 36 -1.33 -14.11 -9.20
CA PRO A 36 0.08 -14.22 -9.59
C PRO A 36 0.43 -15.58 -10.19
N ARG A 37 -0.29 -16.66 -9.85
CA ARG A 37 0.05 -18.02 -10.29
C ARG A 37 -0.35 -18.27 -11.74
N THR A 38 -1.47 -17.68 -12.15
CA THR A 38 -1.96 -17.79 -13.54
C THR A 38 -1.53 -16.60 -14.39
N HIS A 39 -0.93 -15.56 -13.79
CA HIS A 39 -0.51 -14.32 -14.46
C HIS A 39 -1.68 -13.65 -15.17
N LYS A 40 -2.80 -13.51 -14.45
CA LYS A 40 -4.04 -12.91 -14.95
C LYS A 40 -4.60 -11.92 -13.95
N ALA A 41 -5.18 -10.85 -14.48
CA ALA A 41 -5.98 -9.88 -13.74
C ALA A 41 -7.35 -9.74 -14.41
N GLU A 42 -8.43 -9.79 -13.64
CA GLU A 42 -9.80 -9.74 -14.16
C GLU A 42 -10.69 -8.84 -13.29
N PRO A 43 -11.63 -8.08 -13.89
CA PRO A 43 -12.59 -7.29 -13.14
C PRO A 43 -13.50 -8.18 -12.29
N LEU A 44 -13.60 -7.87 -11.00
CA LEU A 44 -14.48 -8.56 -10.05
C LEU A 44 -15.82 -7.84 -9.94
N ALA A 45 -15.80 -6.56 -9.57
CA ALA A 45 -16.98 -5.78 -9.22
C ALA A 45 -16.80 -4.31 -9.63
N LEU A 46 -17.86 -3.68 -10.14
CA LEU A 46 -17.86 -2.24 -10.40
C LEU A 46 -18.01 -1.48 -9.08
N VAL A 47 -17.35 -0.32 -8.97
CA VAL A 47 -17.52 0.61 -7.85
C VAL A 47 -18.79 1.43 -8.09
N PRO A 48 -19.80 1.39 -7.19
CA PRO A 48 -20.99 2.22 -7.31
C PRO A 48 -20.62 3.69 -7.29
N ARG A 49 -21.10 4.46 -8.29
CA ARG A 49 -20.94 5.92 -8.32
C ARG A 49 -22.16 6.63 -7.77
N HIS A 50 -21.90 7.64 -6.96
CA HIS A 50 -22.87 8.53 -6.34
C HIS A 50 -22.49 9.99 -6.63
N GLY A 51 -23.48 10.90 -6.66
CA GLY A 51 -23.24 12.31 -7.03
C GLY A 51 -22.39 13.10 -6.03
N ASP A 52 -22.21 12.58 -4.81
CA ASP A 52 -21.41 13.16 -3.73
C ASP A 52 -20.08 12.40 -3.52
N ASP A 53 -19.70 11.48 -4.40
CA ASP A 53 -18.35 10.91 -4.41
C ASP A 53 -17.33 11.98 -4.79
N ASP A 54 -16.14 11.91 -4.17
CA ASP A 54 -15.00 12.76 -4.49
C ASP A 54 -14.32 12.25 -5.76
N ASP A 55 -14.11 13.14 -6.73
CA ASP A 55 -13.48 12.85 -8.02
C ASP A 55 -11.98 13.21 -8.05
N VAL A 56 -11.45 13.71 -6.94
CA VAL A 56 -10.02 14.03 -6.76
C VAL A 56 -9.32 12.95 -5.92
N LEU A 57 -9.98 12.49 -4.85
CA LEU A 57 -9.44 11.47 -3.96
C LEU A 57 -9.80 10.06 -4.45
N ALA A 58 -8.79 9.22 -4.60
CA ALA A 58 -8.97 7.85 -5.04
C ALA A 58 -9.53 6.93 -3.94
N PRO A 59 -10.27 5.87 -4.31
CA PRO A 59 -10.71 4.85 -3.36
C PRO A 59 -9.56 4.10 -2.69
N GLN A 60 -9.67 3.88 -1.37
CA GLN A 60 -8.71 3.09 -0.61
C GLN A 60 -9.18 1.64 -0.50
N LEU A 61 -8.32 0.70 -0.92
CA LEU A 61 -8.57 -0.73 -0.81
C LEU A 61 -7.63 -1.38 0.20
N ALA A 62 -8.17 -2.10 1.19
CA ALA A 62 -7.40 -2.71 2.27
C ALA A 62 -7.79 -4.17 2.51
N ARG A 63 -6.80 -5.02 2.82
CA ARG A 63 -7.00 -6.43 3.18
C ARG A 63 -6.97 -6.58 4.71
N LEU A 64 -8.08 -7.02 5.29
CA LEU A 64 -8.18 -7.33 6.71
C LEU A 64 -7.45 -8.64 7.04
N SER A 65 -7.16 -8.85 8.33
CA SER A 65 -6.39 -10.01 8.80
C SER A 65 -7.10 -11.36 8.63
N ASP A 66 -8.42 -11.36 8.51
CA ASP A 66 -9.21 -12.55 8.16
C ASP A 66 -9.26 -12.81 6.64
N GLY A 67 -8.60 -11.97 5.85
CA GLY A 67 -8.56 -12.05 4.40
C GLY A 67 -9.79 -11.47 3.69
N GLU A 68 -10.71 -10.83 4.42
CA GLU A 68 -11.70 -9.96 3.81
C GLU A 68 -11.03 -8.71 3.22
N TRP A 69 -11.63 -8.17 2.17
CA TRP A 69 -11.18 -6.94 1.54
C TRP A 69 -12.27 -5.88 1.69
N VAL A 70 -11.86 -4.67 2.02
CA VAL A 70 -12.74 -3.51 2.14
C VAL A 70 -12.27 -2.41 1.20
N LEU A 71 -13.24 -1.65 0.70
CA LEU A 71 -13.05 -0.50 -0.16
C LEU A 71 -13.72 0.71 0.50
N ALA A 72 -12.95 1.76 0.80
CA ALA A 72 -13.46 3.06 1.19
C ALA A 72 -13.48 3.97 -0.05
N VAL A 73 -14.64 4.54 -0.36
CA VAL A 73 -14.83 5.50 -1.47
C VAL A 73 -15.01 6.89 -0.86
N PRO A 74 -14.07 7.83 -1.11
CA PRO A 74 -14.13 9.17 -0.57
C PRO A 74 -15.38 9.95 -1.00
N ARG A 75 -15.91 10.76 -0.08
CA ARG A 75 -17.03 11.67 -0.35
C ARG A 75 -16.58 13.13 -0.26
N LYS A 76 -17.25 13.98 -1.04
CA LYS A 76 -17.01 15.44 -1.08
C LYS A 76 -17.24 16.11 0.27
N ASP A 77 -16.65 17.29 0.42
CA ASP A 77 -16.85 18.21 1.54
C ASP A 77 -16.52 17.62 2.92
N GLY A 78 -15.57 16.66 2.98
CA GLY A 78 -15.14 16.03 4.23
C GLY A 78 -16.18 15.13 4.88
N ARG A 79 -17.17 14.66 4.10
CA ARG A 79 -18.12 13.64 4.57
C ARG A 79 -17.41 12.30 4.78
N PRO A 80 -17.81 11.49 5.77
CA PRO A 80 -17.25 10.15 5.99
C PRO A 80 -17.19 9.34 4.68
N ASP A 81 -16.21 8.49 4.43
CA ASP A 81 -16.16 7.68 3.21
C ASP A 81 -17.25 6.59 3.20
N ARG A 82 -17.66 6.15 2.01
CA ARG A 82 -18.54 4.97 1.87
C ARG A 82 -17.70 3.71 2.00
N LEU A 83 -18.06 2.83 2.94
CA LEU A 83 -17.34 1.60 3.17
C LEU A 83 -18.08 0.42 2.53
N TYR A 84 -17.38 -0.32 1.69
CA TYR A 84 -17.85 -1.55 1.06
C TYR A 84 -17.00 -2.74 1.46
N ARG A 85 -17.62 -3.91 1.59
CA ARG A 85 -16.95 -5.20 1.62
C ARG A 85 -16.92 -5.80 0.22
N VAL A 86 -15.78 -6.35 -0.18
CA VAL A 86 -15.60 -7.06 -1.45
C VAL A 86 -16.11 -8.50 -1.34
N ASP A 87 -17.27 -8.79 -1.90
CA ASP A 87 -17.80 -10.16 -2.01
C ASP A 87 -17.20 -10.86 -3.23
N ARG A 88 -16.07 -11.54 -3.00
CA ARG A 88 -15.32 -12.28 -4.02
C ARG A 88 -16.08 -13.43 -4.65
N LYS A 89 -17.03 -14.02 -3.92
CA LYS A 89 -17.83 -15.16 -4.40
C LYS A 89 -18.95 -14.69 -5.30
N ALA A 90 -19.62 -13.61 -4.92
CA ALA A 90 -20.73 -13.06 -5.68
C ALA A 90 -20.30 -12.04 -6.75
N GLY A 91 -19.05 -11.58 -6.75
CA GLY A 91 -18.57 -10.60 -7.74
C GLY A 91 -19.18 -9.22 -7.56
N LYS A 92 -19.32 -8.75 -6.32
CA LYS A 92 -19.97 -7.47 -6.00
C LYS A 92 -19.37 -6.78 -4.79
N LEU A 93 -19.69 -5.49 -4.66
CA LEU A 93 -19.44 -4.71 -3.45
C LEU A 93 -20.69 -4.69 -2.58
N VAL A 94 -20.52 -4.90 -1.27
CA VAL A 94 -21.60 -4.89 -0.28
C VAL A 94 -21.37 -3.77 0.70
N GLU A 95 -22.20 -2.73 0.64
CA GLU A 95 -22.12 -1.58 1.54
C GLU A 95 -22.20 -2.02 3.01
N GLN A 96 -21.30 -1.50 3.84
CA GLN A 96 -21.18 -1.78 5.28
C GLN A 96 -21.52 -0.57 6.14
N GLY A 97 -21.57 0.64 5.55
CA GLY A 97 -21.82 1.89 6.24
C GLY A 97 -20.76 2.94 5.90
N GLU A 98 -20.33 3.69 6.90
CA GLU A 98 -19.47 4.86 6.73
C GLU A 98 -18.13 4.68 7.47
N HIS A 99 -17.07 5.28 6.92
CA HIS A 99 -15.71 5.32 7.47
C HIS A 99 -15.24 6.78 7.61
N GLU A 100 -14.35 7.10 8.54
CA GLU A 100 -13.95 8.50 8.76
C GLU A 100 -13.22 9.06 7.53
N ALA A 101 -13.56 10.29 7.14
CA ALA A 101 -13.00 10.92 5.94
C ALA A 101 -11.50 11.20 6.09
N LEU A 102 -10.71 11.03 5.02
CA LEU A 102 -9.27 11.33 4.98
C LEU A 102 -8.42 10.53 5.96
N HIS A 103 -8.89 9.36 6.36
CA HIS A 103 -8.12 8.45 7.19
C HIS A 103 -7.66 7.22 6.43
N ALA A 104 -6.39 6.87 6.61
CA ALA A 104 -5.85 5.62 6.09
C ALA A 104 -6.31 4.43 6.94
N ILE A 105 -6.93 3.44 6.30
CA ILE A 105 -7.24 2.12 6.87
C ILE A 105 -5.96 1.27 6.82
N LEU A 106 -5.41 0.96 8.00
CA LEU A 106 -4.18 0.20 8.19
C LEU A 106 -4.49 -1.08 8.97
N PRO A 107 -4.80 -2.19 8.29
CA PRO A 107 -5.17 -3.44 8.95
C PRO A 107 -3.95 -4.11 9.57
N ALA A 108 -4.02 -4.34 10.89
CA ALA A 108 -3.06 -5.13 11.63
C ALA A 108 -3.65 -6.54 11.89
N ARG A 109 -2.99 -7.36 12.72
CA ARG A 109 -3.39 -8.76 12.94
C ARG A 109 -4.80 -8.95 13.52
N THR A 110 -5.21 -8.13 14.48
CA THR A 110 -6.55 -8.23 15.11
C THR A 110 -7.27 -6.90 15.23
N LEU A 111 -6.56 -5.81 14.95
CA LEU A 111 -7.03 -4.43 15.06
C LEU A 111 -6.85 -3.71 13.72
N ILE A 112 -7.57 -2.62 13.56
CA ILE A 112 -7.39 -1.66 12.46
C ILE A 112 -6.91 -0.36 13.08
N ALA A 113 -5.81 0.18 12.57
CA ALA A 113 -5.48 1.58 12.80
C ALA A 113 -6.14 2.40 11.70
N ASP A 114 -6.94 3.36 12.13
CA ASP A 114 -7.63 4.29 11.27
C ASP A 114 -7.01 5.66 11.53
N ALA A 115 -6.04 6.01 10.68
CA ALA A 115 -5.09 7.10 10.93
C ALA A 115 -5.41 8.33 10.10
N LYS A 116 -5.76 9.42 10.79
CA LYS A 116 -5.98 10.73 10.20
C LYS A 116 -4.66 11.39 9.81
N GLY A 117 -4.57 12.00 8.64
CA GLY A 117 -3.49 12.97 8.41
C GLY A 117 -2.97 13.12 6.99
N LEU A 118 -3.66 12.59 5.98
CA LEU A 118 -3.29 12.85 4.59
C LEU A 118 -3.68 14.27 4.11
N ASP A 119 -4.24 15.11 4.99
CA ASP A 119 -4.66 16.48 4.68
C ASP A 119 -3.52 17.52 4.74
N GLY A 120 -2.31 17.13 5.15
CA GLY A 120 -1.13 18.01 5.22
C GLY A 120 -1.28 19.19 6.18
N SER A 121 -2.28 19.20 7.06
CA SER A 121 -2.68 20.36 7.88
C SER A 121 -1.68 20.74 8.99
N GLY A 122 -0.57 20.02 9.14
CA GLY A 122 0.43 20.24 10.20
C GLY A 122 -0.06 19.89 11.61
N ALA A 123 -1.31 19.43 11.77
CA ALA A 123 -1.89 19.03 13.04
C ALA A 123 -1.34 17.68 13.52
N ALA A 124 -1.49 17.41 14.82
CA ALA A 124 -1.15 16.09 15.37
C ALA A 124 -2.04 15.00 14.75
N THR A 125 -1.40 13.91 14.37
CA THR A 125 -2.05 12.71 13.82
C THR A 125 -2.91 12.04 14.91
N GLU A 126 -4.18 11.80 14.61
CA GLU A 126 -5.07 10.97 15.44
C GLU A 126 -5.18 9.59 14.82
N VAL A 127 -4.90 8.56 15.62
CA VAL A 127 -5.13 7.15 15.24
C VAL A 127 -6.29 6.61 16.06
N LEU A 128 -7.38 6.30 15.37
CA LEU A 128 -8.49 5.55 15.93
C LEU A 128 -8.16 4.06 15.83
N VAL A 129 -8.08 3.36 16.96
CA VAL A 129 -7.85 1.91 16.94
C VAL A 129 -9.20 1.23 17.02
N LYS A 130 -9.52 0.44 15.99
CA LYS A 130 -10.80 -0.28 15.85
C LYS A 130 -10.59 -1.78 15.99
N ASP A 131 -11.60 -2.46 16.49
CA ASP A 131 -11.70 -3.92 16.38
C ASP A 131 -11.88 -4.33 14.92
N ALA A 132 -11.08 -5.27 14.40
CA ALA A 132 -11.10 -5.59 12.97
C ALA A 132 -12.41 -6.24 12.49
N LYS A 133 -13.18 -6.86 13.39
CA LYS A 133 -14.43 -7.55 13.04
C LYS A 133 -15.64 -6.63 13.16
N SER A 134 -15.72 -5.90 14.26
CA SER A 134 -16.88 -5.06 14.59
C SER A 134 -16.72 -3.60 14.18
N TRP A 135 -15.52 -3.19 13.77
CA TRP A 135 -15.17 -1.81 13.41
C TRP A 135 -15.38 -0.79 14.54
N LYS A 136 -15.67 -1.26 15.76
CA LYS A 136 -15.87 -0.41 16.94
C LYS A 136 -14.54 0.18 17.39
N VAL A 137 -14.52 1.49 17.62
CA VAL A 137 -13.38 2.19 18.21
C VAL A 137 -13.15 1.67 19.62
N GLN A 138 -11.96 1.14 19.87
CA GLN A 138 -11.51 0.67 21.18
C GLN A 138 -10.72 1.75 21.92
N ARG A 139 -9.94 2.56 21.20
CA ARG A 139 -9.10 3.61 21.78
C ARG A 139 -8.74 4.65 20.72
N LYS A 140 -8.30 5.83 21.20
CA LYS A 140 -7.74 6.91 20.38
C LYS A 140 -6.32 7.17 20.84
N VAL A 141 -5.39 7.28 19.90
CA VAL A 141 -3.98 7.57 20.18
C VAL A 141 -3.58 8.83 19.43
N LYS A 142 -2.91 9.76 20.12
CA LYS A 142 -2.32 10.94 19.50
C LYS A 142 -0.87 10.67 19.16
N VAL A 143 -0.50 10.91 17.92
CA VAL A 143 0.87 10.80 17.43
C VAL A 143 1.36 12.22 17.09
N PRO A 144 2.51 12.66 17.66
CA PRO A 144 3.03 14.00 17.39
C PRO A 144 3.36 14.21 15.91
N GLY A 145 3.02 15.39 15.38
CA GLY A 145 3.27 15.79 13.99
C GLY A 145 2.20 15.32 13.01
N SER A 146 2.22 15.91 11.82
CA SER A 146 1.36 15.52 10.69
C SER A 146 1.85 14.22 10.08
N LEU A 147 0.91 13.35 9.71
CA LEU A 147 1.23 12.07 9.08
C LEU A 147 1.78 12.30 7.67
N ALA A 148 2.96 11.77 7.38
CA ALA A 148 3.53 11.74 6.04
C ALA A 148 3.33 10.37 5.39
N TYR A 149 3.65 9.31 6.13
CA TYR A 149 3.53 7.93 5.64
C TYR A 149 3.07 7.00 6.74
N ALA A 150 2.39 5.91 6.37
CA ALA A 150 1.96 4.88 7.31
C ALA A 150 1.98 3.50 6.68
N SER A 151 2.25 2.48 7.50
CA SER A 151 2.20 1.08 7.11
C SER A 151 1.83 0.22 8.31
N ALA A 152 1.05 -0.84 8.09
CA ALA A 152 0.73 -1.83 9.11
C ALA A 152 1.59 -3.09 8.94
N ASP A 153 1.83 -3.79 10.05
CA ASP A 153 2.34 -5.15 10.02
C ASP A 153 1.16 -6.12 10.20
N PRO A 154 0.70 -6.84 9.16
CA PRO A 154 -0.45 -7.74 9.28
C PRO A 154 -0.16 -8.96 10.18
N ALA A 155 1.11 -9.22 10.53
CA ALA A 155 1.49 -10.28 11.45
C ALA A 155 1.51 -9.86 12.93
N SER A 156 1.38 -8.57 13.24
CA SER A 156 1.31 -8.06 14.62
C SER A 156 0.22 -6.99 14.78
N ASP A 157 -0.05 -6.53 16.00
CA ASP A 157 -0.96 -5.41 16.25
C ASP A 157 -0.18 -4.09 16.32
N THR A 158 0.70 -3.87 15.34
CA THR A 158 1.59 -2.69 15.28
C THR A 158 1.42 -1.96 13.95
N VAL A 159 1.42 -0.64 14.01
CA VAL A 159 1.59 0.21 12.82
C VAL A 159 2.83 1.07 12.94
N CYS A 160 3.44 1.34 11.81
CA CYS A 160 4.61 2.16 11.67
C CYS A 160 4.23 3.44 10.93
N LEU A 161 4.58 4.59 11.50
CA LEU A 161 4.20 5.91 11.00
C LEU A 161 5.44 6.76 10.82
N ALA A 162 5.44 7.60 9.80
CA ALA A 162 6.38 8.69 9.66
C ALA A 162 5.61 10.02 9.76
N THR A 163 6.04 10.92 10.63
CA THR A 163 5.41 12.23 10.81
C THR A 163 6.40 13.37 10.60
N GLY A 164 5.86 14.55 10.31
CA GLY A 164 6.63 15.73 9.95
C GLY A 164 6.89 15.79 8.44
N SER A 165 7.81 16.68 8.04
CA SER A 165 8.23 16.87 6.66
C SER A 165 9.75 16.80 6.59
N SER A 166 10.27 16.32 5.46
CA SER A 166 11.71 16.32 5.20
C SER A 166 12.32 17.72 5.41
N PRO A 167 13.51 17.83 6.04
CA PRO A 167 14.39 16.74 6.48
C PRO A 167 14.12 16.24 7.93
N ASP A 168 13.12 16.76 8.62
CA ASP A 168 12.87 16.54 10.06
C ASP A 168 11.76 15.51 10.31
N VAL A 169 11.86 14.37 9.63
CA VAL A 169 10.90 13.26 9.81
C VAL A 169 11.15 12.53 11.13
N THR A 170 10.09 12.21 11.85
CA THR A 170 10.11 11.31 13.00
C THR A 170 9.45 9.99 12.63
N VAL A 171 10.08 8.87 13.00
CA VAL A 171 9.49 7.54 12.80
C VAL A 171 8.91 7.02 14.11
N HIS A 172 7.79 6.32 13.99
CA HIS A 172 7.04 5.80 15.12
C HIS A 172 6.65 4.35 14.90
N ALA A 173 6.69 3.56 15.96
CA ALA A 173 5.98 2.30 16.09
C ALA A 173 4.87 2.47 17.14
N LEU A 174 3.63 2.20 16.74
CA LEU A 174 2.47 2.23 17.62
C LEU A 174 1.95 0.82 17.82
N ASP A 175 2.09 0.31 19.05
CA ASP A 175 1.38 -0.89 19.52
C ASP A 175 -0.10 -0.53 19.68
N LEU A 176 -0.95 -1.10 18.83
CA LEU A 176 -2.37 -0.85 18.80
C LEU A 176 -3.09 -1.44 20.00
N ALA A 177 -2.63 -2.57 20.55
CA ALA A 177 -3.27 -3.23 21.68
C ALA A 177 -3.07 -2.44 22.98
N GLY A 178 -1.84 -1.98 23.23
CA GLY A 178 -1.50 -1.19 24.42
C GLY A 178 -1.67 0.32 24.24
N GLY A 179 -1.71 0.82 23.00
CA GLY A 179 -1.63 2.25 22.68
C GLY A 179 -0.23 2.85 22.93
N LYS A 180 0.80 2.00 23.04
CA LYS A 180 2.17 2.45 23.35
C LYS A 180 2.85 2.94 22.07
N LEU A 181 3.23 4.22 22.08
CA LEU A 181 4.01 4.84 21.02
C LEU A 181 5.51 4.76 21.36
N THR A 182 6.31 4.20 20.45
CA THR A 182 7.76 4.28 20.49
C THR A 182 8.21 5.15 19.33
N SER A 183 9.02 6.17 19.61
CA SER A 183 9.46 7.15 18.61
C SER A 183 10.97 7.14 18.49
N GLY A 184 11.48 7.44 17.30
CA GLY A 184 12.88 7.70 17.07
C GLY A 184 13.11 8.71 15.96
N PRO A 185 14.32 9.29 15.89
CA PRO A 185 14.65 10.20 14.81
C PRO A 185 14.57 9.46 13.47
N GLY A 186 13.97 10.10 12.47
CA GLY A 186 14.11 9.67 11.09
C GLY A 186 15.53 9.90 10.57
N PRO A 187 15.82 9.44 9.35
CA PRO A 187 17.13 9.58 8.75
C PRO A 187 17.46 11.04 8.43
N LYS A 188 18.56 11.54 9.01
CA LYS A 188 19.02 12.92 8.79
C LYS A 188 19.50 13.10 7.35
N GLY A 189 19.11 14.22 6.72
CA GLY A 189 19.53 14.55 5.37
C GLY A 189 19.01 13.56 4.33
N THR A 190 17.86 12.93 4.60
CA THR A 190 17.17 12.04 3.69
C THR A 190 15.77 12.60 3.47
N ASP A 191 15.37 12.73 2.22
CA ASP A 191 13.99 12.96 1.86
C ASP A 191 13.24 11.63 1.95
N VAL A 192 12.45 11.46 3.02
CA VAL A 192 11.71 10.21 3.24
C VAL A 192 10.54 10.15 2.28
N GLN A 193 10.48 9.06 1.52
CA GLN A 193 9.54 8.82 0.43
C GLN A 193 8.61 7.62 0.70
N GLY A 194 8.82 6.92 1.82
CA GLY A 194 7.92 5.86 2.26
C GLY A 194 8.28 5.27 3.62
N VAL A 195 7.33 4.53 4.20
CA VAL A 195 7.53 3.75 5.42
C VAL A 195 6.92 2.36 5.27
N ALA A 196 7.64 1.33 5.73
CA ALA A 196 7.12 -0.02 5.91
C ALA A 196 7.17 -0.43 7.39
N CYS A 197 6.35 -1.42 7.76
CA CYS A 197 6.34 -1.98 9.11
C CYS A 197 6.77 -3.45 9.09
N SER A 198 8.04 -3.72 9.40
CA SER A 198 8.60 -5.07 9.39
C SER A 198 8.69 -5.60 10.82
N GLY A 199 7.83 -6.57 11.17
CA GLY A 199 7.78 -7.14 12.53
C GLY A 199 7.55 -6.10 13.63
N GLY A 200 6.70 -5.11 13.36
CA GLY A 200 6.43 -3.97 14.25
C GLY A 200 7.55 -2.93 14.38
N THR A 201 8.59 -3.01 13.54
CA THR A 201 9.70 -2.05 13.51
C THR A 201 9.59 -1.17 12.26
N PRO A 202 9.70 0.18 12.38
CA PRO A 202 9.58 1.07 11.24
C PRO A 202 10.80 0.96 10.34
N VAL A 203 10.55 0.96 9.04
CA VAL A 203 11.56 1.00 7.98
C VAL A 203 11.27 2.22 7.13
N ALA A 204 12.07 3.28 7.29
CA ALA A 204 11.94 4.49 6.49
C ALA A 204 12.85 4.41 5.26
N ALA A 205 12.28 4.66 4.09
CA ALA A 205 13.01 4.67 2.82
C ALA A 205 12.99 6.07 2.20
N GLY A 206 14.10 6.48 1.59
CA GLY A 206 14.22 7.80 0.97
C GLY A 206 15.52 8.00 0.22
N VAL A 207 15.76 9.23 -0.22
CA VAL A 207 16.93 9.63 -1.03
C VAL A 207 17.75 10.72 -0.32
N THR A 208 19.08 10.74 -0.48
CA THR A 208 19.91 11.84 0.06
C THR A 208 19.83 13.12 -0.77
N GLU A 209 19.73 12.98 -2.08
CA GLU A 209 19.50 14.08 -3.01
C GLU A 209 18.19 13.80 -3.73
N ALA A 210 17.14 14.57 -3.45
CA ALA A 210 15.95 14.54 -4.28
C ALA A 210 16.38 14.96 -5.69
N SER A 211 16.19 14.09 -6.69
CA SER A 211 16.47 14.45 -8.08
C SER A 211 15.67 15.71 -8.42
N ALA A 212 16.35 16.83 -8.64
CA ALA A 212 15.73 18.03 -9.15
C ALA A 212 15.15 17.68 -10.53
N ASP A 213 13.82 17.83 -10.70
CA ASP A 213 13.02 17.54 -11.89
C ASP A 213 13.86 17.19 -13.13
N GLY A 214 14.21 15.90 -13.24
CA GLY A 214 15.18 15.38 -14.19
C GLY A 214 15.22 13.86 -14.12
N GLU A 215 15.62 13.24 -15.22
CA GLU A 215 15.76 11.79 -15.34
C GLU A 215 16.68 11.28 -14.21
N PRO A 216 16.22 10.31 -13.40
CA PRO A 216 17.01 9.85 -12.27
C PRO A 216 18.34 9.27 -12.80
N PRO A 217 19.46 9.39 -12.08
CA PRO A 217 20.74 8.89 -12.57
C PRO A 217 20.68 7.37 -12.86
N ALA A 218 21.54 6.93 -13.78
CA ALA A 218 21.51 5.57 -14.33
C ALA A 218 21.80 4.47 -13.28
N GLU A 219 22.40 4.82 -12.15
CA GLU A 219 22.75 3.90 -11.07
C GLU A 219 22.46 4.56 -9.72
N ALA A 220 22.01 3.77 -8.74
CA ALA A 220 21.88 4.20 -7.36
C ALA A 220 22.36 3.12 -6.39
N THR A 221 23.06 3.55 -5.35
CA THR A 221 23.51 2.71 -4.25
C THR A 221 22.58 2.86 -3.06
N LEU A 222 22.14 1.73 -2.49
CA LEU A 222 21.40 1.74 -1.23
C LEU A 222 22.35 1.66 -0.03
N LYS A 223 22.24 2.63 0.87
CA LYS A 223 22.81 2.57 2.21
C LYS A 223 21.73 2.15 3.19
N ILE A 224 21.97 1.05 3.90
CA ILE A 224 21.02 0.51 4.87
C ILE A 224 21.61 0.66 6.27
N THR A 225 20.85 1.26 7.19
CA THR A 225 21.28 1.51 8.56
C THR A 225 20.21 1.02 9.54
N ALA A 226 20.53 -0.02 10.30
CA ALA A 226 19.65 -0.52 11.36
C ALA A 226 19.99 0.11 12.72
N THR A 227 18.97 0.56 13.44
CA THR A 227 19.09 1.12 14.79
C THR A 227 18.04 0.49 15.72
N LYS A 228 18.08 0.83 17.01
CA LYS A 228 17.02 0.41 17.95
C LYS A 228 15.66 1.04 17.64
N ALA A 229 15.63 2.19 16.98
CA ALA A 229 14.40 2.89 16.64
C ALA A 229 13.73 2.38 15.36
N GLY A 230 14.52 1.75 14.48
CA GLY A 230 14.06 1.36 13.15
C GLY A 230 15.21 1.13 12.18
N THR A 231 14.86 0.75 10.96
CA THR A 231 15.79 0.67 9.84
C THR A 231 15.60 1.86 8.91
N THR A 232 16.70 2.37 8.39
CA THR A 232 16.72 3.36 7.31
C THR A 232 17.28 2.71 6.07
N ILE A 233 16.63 2.95 4.93
CA ILE A 233 17.16 2.62 3.61
C ILE A 233 17.26 3.94 2.84
N THR A 234 18.48 4.35 2.51
CA THR A 234 18.72 5.59 1.79
C THR A 234 19.36 5.28 0.45
N ALA A 235 18.73 5.69 -0.64
CA ALA A 235 19.39 5.73 -1.95
C ALA A 235 20.20 7.03 -2.07
N ASP A 236 21.40 6.95 -2.64
CA ASP A 236 22.22 8.13 -2.96
C ASP A 236 21.53 9.02 -4.01
N THR A 237 20.78 8.41 -4.93
CA THR A 237 19.99 9.07 -5.96
C THR A 237 18.77 8.26 -6.39
N GLY A 238 18.07 8.70 -7.43
CA GLY A 238 16.85 8.08 -7.93
C GLY A 238 15.60 8.55 -7.18
N ARG A 239 14.58 7.71 -7.17
CA ARG A 239 13.34 7.93 -6.40
C ARG A 239 12.87 6.61 -5.82
N ILE A 240 12.54 6.61 -4.53
CA ILE A 240 11.80 5.51 -3.93
C ILE A 240 10.34 5.66 -4.34
N GLU A 241 9.82 4.68 -5.08
CA GLU A 241 8.43 4.69 -5.55
C GLU A 241 7.49 3.97 -4.58
N ASP A 242 7.97 2.95 -3.87
CA ASP A 242 7.25 2.29 -2.79
C ASP A 242 8.23 1.51 -1.88
N VAL A 243 7.81 1.24 -0.65
CA VAL A 243 8.52 0.36 0.28
C VAL A 243 7.51 -0.49 1.04
N GLN A 244 7.70 -1.82 1.01
CA GLN A 244 6.73 -2.76 1.58
C GLN A 244 7.43 -3.86 2.37
N ALA A 245 6.85 -4.21 3.52
CA ALA A 245 7.33 -5.31 4.33
C ALA A 245 6.77 -6.64 3.81
N GLN A 246 7.58 -7.69 3.90
CA GLN A 246 7.10 -9.05 3.72
C GLN A 246 6.48 -9.52 5.04
N ASP A 247 5.20 -9.89 4.96
CA ASP A 247 4.36 -10.29 6.10
C ASP A 247 5.07 -11.28 7.04
N GLY A 248 5.15 -10.92 8.32
CA GLY A 248 5.70 -11.79 9.37
C GLY A 248 7.20 -12.08 9.26
N THR A 249 7.94 -11.32 8.45
CA THR A 249 9.40 -11.49 8.29
C THR A 249 10.17 -10.20 8.53
N SER A 250 11.49 -10.32 8.56
CA SER A 250 12.42 -9.19 8.58
C SER A 250 12.84 -8.74 7.17
N THR A 251 12.09 -9.09 6.14
CA THR A 251 12.39 -8.69 4.77
C THR A 251 11.50 -7.50 4.37
N VAL A 252 12.10 -6.53 3.70
CA VAL A 252 11.42 -5.40 3.06
C VAL A 252 11.84 -5.35 1.60
N ALA A 253 10.92 -5.02 0.70
CA ALA A 253 11.24 -4.66 -0.66
C ALA A 253 11.11 -3.15 -0.86
N VAL A 254 12.05 -2.58 -1.60
CA VAL A 254 12.09 -1.18 -2.01
C VAL A 254 11.98 -1.14 -3.53
N ALA A 255 10.99 -0.41 -4.04
CA ALA A 255 10.92 -0.07 -5.45
C ALA A 255 11.70 1.23 -5.70
N LEU A 256 12.77 1.13 -6.47
CA LEU A 256 13.72 2.20 -6.72
C LEU A 256 13.71 2.53 -8.21
N ALA A 257 13.25 3.72 -8.57
CA ALA A 257 13.37 4.25 -9.92
C ALA A 257 14.75 4.88 -10.12
N VAL A 258 15.46 4.41 -11.16
CA VAL A 258 16.80 4.84 -11.58
C VAL A 258 16.87 4.87 -13.10
N GLY A 259 17.26 5.99 -13.70
CA GLY A 259 17.13 6.18 -15.16
C GLY A 259 15.70 5.98 -15.65
N ASP A 260 15.55 5.12 -16.64
CA ASP A 260 14.30 4.70 -17.28
C ASP A 260 13.76 3.37 -16.74
N ARG A 261 14.36 2.83 -15.68
CA ARG A 261 14.04 1.52 -15.11
C ARG A 261 13.63 1.60 -13.64
N THR A 262 12.93 0.57 -13.20
CA THR A 262 12.57 0.36 -11.79
C THR A 262 13.24 -0.91 -11.29
N GLU A 263 13.87 -0.85 -10.14
CA GLU A 263 14.49 -1.99 -9.47
C GLU A 263 13.73 -2.33 -8.19
N ILE A 264 13.43 -3.61 -7.98
CA ILE A 264 12.92 -4.14 -6.71
C ILE A 264 14.09 -4.68 -5.90
N VAL A 265 14.41 -4.02 -4.80
CA VAL A 265 15.53 -4.38 -3.92
C VAL A 265 15.00 -4.95 -2.61
N GLU A 266 15.26 -6.23 -2.35
CA GLU A 266 14.92 -6.93 -1.12
C GLU A 266 16.03 -6.74 -0.08
N VAL A 267 15.67 -6.39 1.16
CA VAL A 267 16.58 -6.08 2.26
C VAL A 267 16.19 -6.84 3.52
N ASP A 268 17.17 -7.44 4.21
CA ASP A 268 17.00 -7.97 5.56
C ASP A 268 17.20 -6.82 6.58
N THR A 269 16.13 -6.46 7.28
CA THR A 269 16.07 -5.33 8.22
C THR A 269 16.82 -5.59 9.53
N ARG A 270 17.14 -6.85 9.87
CA ARG A 270 17.93 -7.17 11.07
C ARG A 270 19.42 -6.95 10.83
N THR A 271 19.87 -7.31 9.64
CA THR A 271 21.30 -7.25 9.27
C THR A 271 21.64 -6.01 8.47
N GLY A 272 20.65 -5.32 7.92
CA GLY A 272 20.82 -4.20 7.00
C GLY A 272 21.45 -4.61 5.67
N LYS A 273 21.28 -5.85 5.24
CA LYS A 273 21.89 -6.37 4.00
C LYS A 273 20.87 -6.42 2.88
N GLU A 274 21.30 -6.01 1.70
CA GLU A 274 20.62 -6.35 0.46
C GLU A 274 20.67 -7.88 0.26
N LEU A 275 19.51 -8.46 -0.03
CA LEU A 275 19.31 -9.87 -0.29
C LEU A 275 19.26 -10.15 -1.79
N ARG A 276 18.57 -9.28 -2.53
CA ARG A 276 18.35 -9.41 -3.96
C ARG A 276 18.00 -8.06 -4.56
N ARG A 277 18.36 -7.88 -5.83
CA ARG A 277 17.94 -6.77 -6.68
C ARG A 277 17.45 -7.33 -8.00
N THR A 278 16.27 -6.91 -8.43
CA THR A 278 15.64 -7.34 -9.68
C THR A 278 15.21 -6.11 -10.46
N GLU A 279 15.72 -5.96 -11.67
CA GLU A 279 15.26 -4.93 -12.61
C GLU A 279 13.90 -5.35 -13.18
N LEU A 280 12.99 -4.39 -13.32
CA LEU A 280 11.71 -4.56 -14.01
C LEU A 280 11.84 -3.99 -15.42
N GLU A 281 11.86 -4.88 -16.42
CA GLU A 281 12.07 -4.49 -17.82
C GLU A 281 10.87 -3.69 -18.35
N GLY A 282 11.13 -2.47 -18.83
CA GLY A 282 10.08 -1.61 -19.41
C GLY A 282 9.02 -1.16 -18.40
N ALA A 283 9.29 -1.28 -17.10
CA ALA A 283 8.44 -0.73 -16.07
C ALA A 283 8.56 0.79 -16.08
N GLY A 284 7.51 1.46 -16.57
CA GLY A 284 7.29 2.88 -16.28
C GLY A 284 7.08 3.11 -14.78
N THR A 285 6.67 4.32 -14.40
CA THR A 285 6.46 4.71 -13.00
C THR A 285 5.60 3.70 -12.24
N LEU A 286 6.16 3.14 -11.16
CA LEU A 286 5.43 2.25 -10.27
C LEU A 286 4.35 3.02 -9.51
N ARG A 287 3.19 2.39 -9.35
CA ARG A 287 2.04 2.91 -8.61
C ARG A 287 1.86 2.23 -7.26
N ALA A 288 2.26 0.97 -7.15
CA ALA A 288 2.22 0.23 -5.90
C ALA A 288 3.11 -1.02 -5.96
N LEU A 289 3.58 -1.44 -4.80
CA LEU A 289 4.21 -2.72 -4.54
C LEU A 289 3.32 -3.50 -3.55
N ARG A 290 3.15 -4.80 -3.74
CA ARG A 290 2.41 -5.67 -2.82
C ARG A 290 3.08 -7.01 -2.66
N HIS A 291 3.18 -7.48 -1.42
CA HIS A 291 3.65 -8.84 -1.14
C HIS A 291 2.56 -9.88 -1.44
N THR A 292 2.97 -11.02 -1.98
CA THR A 292 2.17 -12.23 -2.17
C THR A 292 2.98 -13.46 -1.81
N ASP A 293 2.34 -14.63 -1.69
CA ASP A 293 3.05 -15.88 -1.40
C ASP A 293 4.13 -16.21 -2.45
N GLY A 294 3.90 -15.79 -3.71
CA GLY A 294 4.81 -16.02 -4.85
C GLY A 294 5.94 -15.00 -4.99
N GLY A 295 5.91 -13.89 -4.24
CA GLY A 295 6.86 -12.79 -4.35
C GLY A 295 6.18 -11.44 -4.41
N TRP A 296 6.76 -10.50 -5.16
CA TRP A 296 6.32 -9.10 -5.18
C TRP A 296 5.53 -8.80 -6.44
N LEU A 297 4.34 -8.22 -6.28
CA LEU A 297 3.56 -7.65 -7.36
C LEU A 297 3.86 -6.15 -7.44
N ALA A 298 4.44 -5.74 -8.56
CA ALA A 298 4.79 -4.37 -8.89
C ALA A 298 3.77 -3.85 -9.93
N TYR A 299 2.95 -2.89 -9.55
CA TYR A 299 1.88 -2.33 -10.38
C TYR A 299 2.34 -1.07 -11.09
N THR A 300 2.22 -1.05 -12.41
CA THR A 300 2.28 0.17 -13.21
C THR A 300 0.86 0.60 -13.57
N GLN A 301 0.70 1.59 -14.45
CA GLN A 301 -0.63 2.06 -14.85
C GLN A 301 -1.46 0.94 -15.49
N ASP A 302 -0.92 0.20 -16.45
CA ASP A 302 -1.72 -0.73 -17.26
C ASP A 302 -1.31 -2.20 -17.10
N ALA A 303 -0.31 -2.48 -16.25
CA ALA A 303 0.27 -3.80 -16.08
C ALA A 303 0.68 -4.07 -14.64
N VAL A 304 0.95 -5.34 -14.38
CA VAL A 304 1.54 -5.82 -13.14
C VAL A 304 2.67 -6.80 -13.45
N SER A 305 3.81 -6.62 -12.78
CA SER A 305 4.96 -7.51 -12.83
C SER A 305 5.05 -8.32 -11.55
N LEU A 306 5.14 -9.64 -11.68
CA LEU A 306 5.50 -10.54 -10.59
C LEU A 306 7.01 -10.73 -10.56
N VAL A 307 7.66 -10.35 -9.47
CA VAL A 307 9.05 -10.75 -9.17
C VAL A 307 8.99 -12.01 -8.32
N ASP A 308 9.37 -13.14 -8.91
CA ASP A 308 9.32 -14.44 -8.24
C ASP A 308 10.30 -14.49 -7.05
N ARG A 309 9.78 -14.85 -5.88
CA ARG A 309 10.54 -14.92 -4.63
C ARG A 309 11.72 -15.90 -4.68
N THR A 310 11.59 -17.01 -5.42
CA THR A 310 12.60 -18.06 -5.45
C THR A 310 13.67 -17.76 -6.48
N THR A 311 13.24 -17.38 -7.70
CA THR A 311 14.14 -17.24 -8.84
C THR A 311 14.59 -15.82 -9.09
N GLY A 312 13.93 -14.81 -8.53
CA GLY A 312 14.16 -13.40 -8.86
C GLY A 312 13.82 -13.05 -10.31
N LYS A 313 12.99 -13.87 -10.97
CA LYS A 313 12.62 -13.64 -12.36
C LYS A 313 11.34 -12.82 -12.41
N GLU A 314 11.30 -11.88 -13.33
CA GLU A 314 10.12 -11.08 -13.60
C GLU A 314 9.17 -11.81 -14.56
N ARG A 315 7.86 -11.63 -14.34
CA ARG A 315 6.85 -11.87 -15.36
C ARG A 315 5.75 -10.81 -15.32
N THR A 316 5.58 -10.11 -16.43
CA THR A 316 4.57 -9.06 -16.60
C THR A 316 3.30 -9.57 -17.27
N PHE A 317 2.16 -9.05 -16.85
CA PHE A 317 0.85 -9.29 -17.47
C PHE A 317 -0.07 -8.06 -17.30
N GLY A 318 -1.04 -7.91 -18.21
CA GLY A 318 -1.89 -6.73 -18.27
C GLY A 318 -2.95 -6.67 -17.17
N LEU A 319 -3.27 -5.45 -16.75
CA LEU A 319 -4.48 -5.14 -15.98
C LEU A 319 -5.67 -4.96 -16.94
N PRO A 320 -6.91 -5.19 -16.47
CA PRO A 320 -8.09 -5.02 -17.31
C PRO A 320 -8.51 -3.54 -17.52
N GLY A 321 -7.80 -2.61 -16.88
CA GLY A 321 -7.98 -1.16 -16.95
C GLY A 321 -6.81 -0.45 -16.29
N ALA A 322 -6.80 0.88 -16.33
CA ALA A 322 -5.73 1.70 -15.75
C ALA A 322 -5.80 1.67 -14.22
N TYR A 323 -4.69 1.45 -13.53
CA TYR A 323 -4.59 1.44 -12.08
C TYR A 323 -5.00 2.79 -11.48
N VAL A 324 -5.90 2.75 -10.50
CA VAL A 324 -6.31 3.91 -9.71
C VAL A 324 -5.51 3.89 -8.41
N ALA A 325 -4.61 4.86 -8.25
CA ALA A 325 -3.76 4.96 -7.07
C ALA A 325 -4.51 5.57 -5.90
N GLY A 326 -4.76 4.77 -4.86
CA GLY A 326 -5.30 5.20 -3.57
C GLY A 326 -4.32 5.05 -2.42
#